data_AF-A0A4Q1D3Z6-F1
#
_entry.id   AF-A0A4Q1D3Z6-F1
#
_cell.length_a   1.000
_cell.length_b   1.000
_cell.length_c   1.000
_cell.angle_alpha   90.00
_cell.angle_beta   90.00
_cell.angle_gamma   90.00
#
_symmetry.space_group_name_H-M   'P 1'
#
loop_
_entity.id
_entity.type
_entity.pdbx_description
1 polymer ?
#
loop_
_entity_poly.entity_id
_entity_poly.type
_entity_poly.pdbx_seq_one_letter_code
_entity_poly.pdbx_strand_id
1 'polypeptide(L)'
;MKQLFAFFLLAISLQVQAQVPDTSLSQYAGKYIFPAGSPAQFAEVSLVNAELVISAAIGSTTLERLWVDSFKMVEYSGGVKFLRSASQQVTGIYVALAEMGLTLTGEKEAVAAKPADTSFALQPLSKPRYIAAGKFDIQAHQGGCGLYPCNTVPAFINAVKLGVATLELDCVISKDRKVVVSHDQFMNFAIRTPEGKDIITRDNQRGFNIYTMSYDSVRRYDAGSRPNPEFAQQKKMAAYKPLLSEVFDSVENYVAAKKLSPVKYNIEIKSLAGDNVFHPEPEVFTDLVVKEIENKHLSDRVLIQSFDVRALQYLHRKYPELALSYLVGNAASVEDNIKRLGFVPDVYSPEFKLVTAETVQRIAALNSCLIPWTVDGDGDIQRIMGLGVDGIISNYPNRVLSAVQRSKTGKVK
;
A
#
# COMPACT_ATOMS: atom_id res chain seq x y z
N MET A 1 74.48 35.16 7.53
CA MET A 1 73.95 36.49 7.86
C MET A 1 72.42 36.41 7.83
N LYS A 2 71.77 36.48 9.00
CA LYS A 2 70.78 37.51 9.41
C LYS A 2 69.44 37.40 8.63
N GLN A 3 68.24 37.22 9.19
CA GLN A 3 67.64 37.30 10.54
C GLN A 3 66.32 36.48 10.49
N LEU A 4 66.05 35.57 11.43
CA LEU A 4 65.11 35.71 12.56
C LEU A 4 63.85 36.58 12.30
N PHE A 5 62.69 35.94 12.22
CA PHE A 5 61.48 36.40 12.93
C PHE A 5 60.66 35.18 13.35
N ALA A 6 60.64 34.93 14.65
CA ALA A 6 59.72 34.02 15.29
C ALA A 6 58.45 34.80 15.64
N PHE A 7 57.29 34.28 15.25
CA PHE A 7 56.00 34.65 15.84
C PHE A 7 55.38 33.39 16.43
N PHE A 8 55.17 33.44 17.74
CA PHE A 8 54.46 32.44 18.53
C PHE A 8 53.08 33.01 18.90
N LEU A 9 52.11 32.11 19.13
CA LEU A 9 50.72 32.31 19.59
C LEU A 9 49.73 32.75 18.49
N LEU A 10 48.54 32.17 18.33
CA LEU A 10 47.71 31.40 19.25
C LEU A 10 46.83 30.44 18.42
N ALA A 11 46.94 29.13 18.64
CA ALA A 11 46.02 28.17 18.06
C ALA A 11 44.67 28.27 18.78
N ILE A 12 43.72 29.01 18.20
CA ILE A 12 42.31 28.78 18.45
C ILE A 12 41.87 27.77 17.39
N SER A 13 41.95 26.49 17.74
CA SER A 13 41.22 25.45 17.03
C SER A 13 39.74 25.66 17.32
N LEU A 14 39.10 26.53 16.55
CA LEU A 14 37.67 26.42 16.30
C LEU A 14 37.50 25.14 15.49
N GLN A 15 37.30 24.03 16.19
CA GLN A 15 36.64 22.87 15.60
C GLN A 15 35.19 23.30 15.33
N VAL A 16 34.99 24.03 14.23
CA VAL A 16 33.71 23.94 13.52
C VAL A 16 33.72 22.54 12.95
N GLN A 17 33.17 21.62 13.72
CA GLN A 17 32.80 20.32 13.22
C GLN A 17 31.69 20.60 12.20
N ALA A 18 32.07 20.82 10.94
CA ALA A 18 31.14 20.83 9.83
C ALA A 18 30.56 19.42 9.80
N GLN A 19 29.42 19.26 10.47
CA GLN A 19 28.64 18.05 10.46
C GLN A 19 28.33 17.79 9.00
N VAL A 20 28.91 16.74 8.43
CA VAL A 20 28.64 16.34 7.05
C VAL A 20 27.12 16.22 6.95
N PRO A 21 26.46 16.91 6.00
CA PRO A 21 25.01 16.82 5.87
C PRO A 21 24.63 15.35 5.79
N ASP A 22 23.71 14.91 6.66
CA ASP A 22 23.05 13.62 6.48
C ASP A 22 22.55 13.60 5.03
N THR A 23 22.86 12.55 4.27
CA THR A 23 22.49 12.46 2.84
C THR A 23 21.23 11.62 2.63
N SER A 24 20.64 11.13 3.71
CA SER A 24 19.38 10.39 3.71
C SER A 24 18.26 11.23 3.09
N LEU A 25 17.48 10.64 2.19
CA LEU A 25 16.34 11.34 1.59
C LEU A 25 15.24 11.67 2.62
N SER A 26 15.18 10.92 3.72
CA SER A 26 14.16 11.08 4.76
C SER A 26 14.12 12.48 5.40
N GLN A 27 15.24 13.19 5.49
CA GLN A 27 15.32 14.54 6.06
C GLN A 27 14.51 15.59 5.27
N TYR A 28 14.24 15.33 3.99
CA TYR A 28 13.47 16.20 3.11
C TYR A 28 11.97 15.94 3.22
N ALA A 29 11.56 14.84 3.85
CA ALA A 29 10.15 14.56 4.05
C ALA A 29 9.55 15.51 5.10
N GLY A 30 8.31 15.93 4.86
CA GLY A 30 7.57 16.84 5.73
C GLY A 30 6.66 17.77 4.96
N LYS A 31 5.88 18.55 5.72
CA LYS A 31 5.00 19.58 5.18
C LYS A 31 5.73 20.92 5.15
N TYR A 32 5.57 21.65 4.05
CA TYR A 32 6.20 22.94 3.80
C TYR A 32 5.11 23.97 3.55
N ILE A 33 5.05 25.00 4.39
CA ILE A 33 4.00 26.02 4.38
C ILE A 33 4.47 27.21 3.55
N PHE A 34 3.67 27.61 2.58
CA PHE A 34 3.93 28.78 1.75
C PHE A 34 3.20 30.02 2.30
N PRO A 35 3.70 31.24 2.04
CA PRO A 35 3.05 32.48 2.47
C PRO A 35 1.60 32.58 2.00
N ALA A 36 0.75 33.21 2.81
CA ALA A 36 -0.65 33.47 2.44
C ALA A 36 -0.74 34.21 1.10
N GLY A 37 -1.67 33.77 0.24
CA GLY A 37 -1.80 34.26 -1.14
C GLY A 37 -0.99 33.51 -2.19
N SER A 38 -0.15 32.54 -1.78
CA SER A 38 0.47 31.61 -2.72
C SER A 38 -0.57 30.72 -3.42
N PRO A 39 -0.35 30.31 -4.69
CA PRO A 39 -1.24 29.41 -5.41
C PRO A 39 -1.45 28.04 -4.74
N ALA A 40 -0.52 27.63 -3.89
CA ALA A 40 -0.68 26.51 -2.96
C ALA A 40 -0.34 26.97 -1.54
N GLN A 41 -1.15 26.60 -0.55
CA GLN A 41 -0.88 26.96 0.85
C GLN A 41 0.23 26.11 1.48
N PHE A 42 0.44 24.91 0.97
CA PHE A 42 1.53 24.03 1.37
C PHE A 42 1.89 23.05 0.26
N ALA A 43 3.08 22.45 0.39
CA ALA A 43 3.48 21.23 -0.29
C ALA A 43 3.90 20.19 0.74
N GLU A 44 3.58 18.93 0.48
CA GLU A 44 4.03 17.80 1.28
C GLU A 44 5.06 17.00 0.48
N VAL A 45 6.22 16.77 1.08
CA VAL A 45 7.26 15.92 0.51
C VAL A 45 7.25 14.61 1.30
N SER A 46 7.13 13.50 0.57
CA SER A 46 7.10 12.16 1.14
C SER A 46 8.19 11.30 0.49
N LEU A 47 8.65 10.28 1.21
CA LEU A 47 9.56 9.28 0.67
C LEU A 47 8.75 8.05 0.27
N VAL A 48 8.62 7.80 -1.03
CA VAL A 48 7.86 6.68 -1.60
C VAL A 48 8.82 5.87 -2.45
N ASN A 49 8.98 4.57 -2.16
CA ASN A 49 9.90 3.69 -2.91
C ASN A 49 11.35 4.20 -3.03
N ALA A 50 11.87 4.83 -1.98
CA ALA A 50 13.19 5.48 -1.95
C ALA A 50 13.35 6.69 -2.90
N GLU A 51 12.25 7.20 -3.45
CA GLU A 51 12.19 8.44 -4.21
C GLU A 51 11.42 9.50 -3.42
N LEU A 52 11.79 10.76 -3.59
CA LEU A 52 11.01 11.84 -3.00
C LEU A 52 9.85 12.19 -3.92
N VAL A 53 8.65 12.29 -3.37
CA VAL A 53 7.45 12.75 -4.08
C VAL A 53 6.98 14.04 -3.41
N ILE A 54 6.87 15.11 -4.18
CA ILE A 54 6.24 16.37 -3.74
C ILE A 54 4.79 16.40 -4.21
N SER A 55 3.89 16.77 -3.32
CA SER A 55 2.45 16.91 -3.58
C SER A 55 1.94 18.24 -3.05
N ALA A 56 1.09 18.92 -3.80
CA ALA A 56 0.39 20.14 -3.41
C ALA A 56 -1.02 20.13 -4.01
N ALA A 57 -1.85 21.12 -3.64
CA ALA A 57 -3.20 21.25 -4.20
C ALA A 57 -3.25 21.33 -5.74
N ILE A 58 -2.16 21.77 -6.36
CA ILE A 58 -2.02 21.94 -7.81
C ILE A 58 -1.48 20.70 -8.54
N GLY A 59 -1.08 19.65 -7.82
CA GLY A 59 -0.54 18.43 -8.42
C GLY A 59 0.58 17.77 -7.60
N SER A 60 1.09 16.65 -8.10
CA SER A 60 2.19 15.89 -7.50
C SER A 60 3.21 15.47 -8.55
N THR A 61 4.46 15.24 -8.16
CA THR A 61 5.53 14.70 -9.02
C THR A 61 6.63 14.06 -8.18
N THR A 62 7.36 13.12 -8.77
CA THR A 62 8.64 12.64 -8.25
C THR A 62 9.73 13.73 -8.38
N LEU A 63 10.66 13.72 -7.43
CA LEU A 63 11.84 14.56 -7.35
C LEU A 63 13.10 13.71 -7.60
N GLU A 64 13.81 14.00 -8.69
CA GLU A 64 15.08 13.36 -9.02
C GLU A 64 16.25 14.25 -8.57
N ARG A 65 17.18 13.69 -7.80
CA ARG A 65 18.30 14.43 -7.21
C ARG A 65 19.26 14.91 -8.31
N LEU A 66 19.53 16.21 -8.35
CA LEU A 66 20.57 16.80 -9.18
C LEU A 66 21.87 16.99 -8.40
N TRP A 67 21.76 17.59 -7.21
CA TRP A 67 22.87 17.93 -6.31
C TRP A 67 22.40 17.85 -4.85
N VAL A 68 23.28 18.18 -3.90
CA VAL A 68 22.90 18.35 -2.50
C VAL A 68 21.73 19.34 -2.41
N ASP A 69 20.65 18.90 -1.75
CA ASP A 69 19.41 19.66 -1.53
C ASP A 69 18.67 20.12 -2.79
N SER A 70 19.13 19.74 -3.99
CA SER A 70 18.59 20.26 -5.25
C SER A 70 18.08 19.11 -6.12
N PHE A 71 16.83 19.22 -6.55
CA PHE A 71 16.09 18.18 -7.25
C PHE A 71 15.37 18.79 -8.46
N LYS A 72 15.28 18.03 -9.55
CA LYS A 72 14.36 18.35 -10.66
C LYS A 72 13.02 17.67 -10.42
N MET A 73 11.96 18.31 -10.90
CA MET A 73 10.64 17.69 -10.99
C MET A 73 10.58 16.84 -12.26
N VAL A 74 10.13 15.59 -12.14
CA VAL A 74 10.07 14.66 -13.29
C VAL A 74 8.98 15.08 -14.29
N GLU A 75 7.83 15.50 -13.79
CA GLU A 75 6.64 15.77 -14.61
C GLU A 75 6.43 17.26 -14.94
N TYR A 76 7.22 18.15 -14.33
CA TYR A 76 7.11 19.60 -14.53
C TYR A 76 8.45 20.21 -14.90
N SER A 77 8.44 21.17 -15.83
CA SER A 77 9.62 21.99 -16.15
C SER A 77 9.96 22.91 -14.97
N GLY A 78 10.80 22.41 -14.07
CA GLY A 78 11.08 23.07 -12.80
C GLY A 78 11.95 22.26 -11.84
N GLY A 79 12.14 22.80 -10.65
CA GLY A 79 12.97 22.17 -9.63
C GLY A 79 12.64 22.60 -8.21
N VAL A 80 13.15 21.81 -7.28
CA VAL A 80 13.05 22.02 -5.84
C VAL A 80 14.45 22.19 -5.27
N LYS A 81 14.64 23.21 -4.44
CA LYS A 81 15.82 23.39 -3.60
C LYS A 81 15.40 23.42 -2.13
N PHE A 82 15.92 22.51 -1.32
CA PHE A 82 15.70 22.53 0.12
C PHE A 82 16.66 23.52 0.79
N LEU A 83 16.14 24.21 1.79
CA LEU A 83 16.87 25.23 2.55
C LEU A 83 17.29 24.63 3.88
N ARG A 84 18.52 24.92 4.32
CA ARG A 84 19.06 24.45 5.60
C ARG A 84 19.34 25.58 6.58
N SER A 85 19.24 25.26 7.88
CA SER A 85 19.74 26.10 8.97
C SER A 85 21.28 26.07 9.05
N ALA A 86 21.85 26.93 9.91
CA ALA A 86 23.26 26.87 10.28
C ALA A 86 23.69 25.52 10.90
N SER A 87 22.74 24.80 11.53
CA SER A 87 22.93 23.45 12.09
C SER A 87 22.68 22.32 11.08
N GLN A 88 22.67 22.62 9.77
CA GLN A 88 22.45 21.65 8.69
C GLN A 88 21.09 20.93 8.71
N GLN A 89 20.07 21.46 9.39
CA GLN A 89 18.72 20.89 9.34
C GLN A 89 17.92 21.49 8.18
N VAL A 90 17.15 20.67 7.47
CA VAL A 90 16.24 21.17 6.43
C VAL A 90 15.11 21.97 7.09
N THR A 91 15.07 23.27 6.83
CA THR A 91 14.13 24.22 7.43
C THR A 91 13.14 24.81 6.43
N GLY A 92 13.33 24.57 5.12
CA GLY A 92 12.44 25.13 4.12
C GLY A 92 12.61 24.52 2.73
N ILE A 93 11.83 25.04 1.81
CA ILE A 93 11.79 24.61 0.41
C ILE A 93 11.67 25.83 -0.49
N TYR A 94 12.34 25.78 -1.62
CA TYR A 94 12.19 26.68 -2.74
C TYR A 94 11.74 25.86 -3.95
N VAL A 95 10.63 26.24 -4.57
CA VAL A 95 10.03 25.58 -5.73
C VAL A 95 10.03 26.57 -6.88
N ALA A 96 10.54 26.16 -8.04
CA ALA A 96 10.48 26.94 -9.27
C ALA A 96 9.83 26.12 -10.38
N LEU A 97 8.75 26.66 -10.96
CA LEU A 97 8.04 26.12 -12.12
C LEU A 97 8.24 27.07 -13.29
N ALA A 98 9.22 26.75 -14.15
CA ALA A 98 9.71 27.66 -15.19
C ALA A 98 8.63 28.02 -16.22
N GLU A 99 7.83 27.04 -16.64
CA GLU A 99 6.75 27.25 -17.62
C GLU A 99 5.59 28.10 -17.07
N MET A 100 5.39 28.10 -15.76
CA MET A 100 4.36 28.89 -15.09
C MET A 100 4.87 30.24 -14.60
N GLY A 101 6.17 30.53 -14.77
CA GLY A 101 6.81 31.71 -14.18
C GLY A 101 6.66 31.79 -12.66
N LEU A 102 6.43 30.66 -11.99
CA LEU A 102 6.03 30.60 -10.58
C LEU A 102 7.22 30.18 -9.71
N THR A 103 7.50 30.97 -8.68
CA THR A 103 8.46 30.63 -7.64
C THR A 103 7.79 30.72 -6.27
N LEU A 104 8.02 29.70 -5.44
CA LEU A 104 7.49 29.60 -4.08
C LEU A 104 8.60 29.30 -3.10
N THR A 105 8.62 30.01 -1.98
CA THR A 105 9.50 29.71 -0.85
C THR A 105 8.63 29.40 0.35
N GLY A 106 8.82 28.23 0.96
CA GLY A 106 8.05 27.79 2.11
C GLY A 106 8.93 27.34 3.26
N GLU A 107 8.42 27.46 4.47
CA GLU A 107 9.07 26.98 5.69
C GLU A 107 8.63 25.56 5.98
N LYS A 108 9.56 24.71 6.40
CA LYS A 108 9.24 23.35 6.87
C LYS A 108 8.48 23.50 8.18
N GLU A 109 7.27 22.97 8.22
CA GLU A 109 6.48 22.96 9.44
C GLU A 109 7.28 22.24 10.53
N ALA A 110 7.59 22.96 11.60
CA ALA A 110 8.26 22.37 12.75
C ALA A 110 7.39 21.22 13.24
N VAL A 111 7.95 20.02 13.30
CA VAL A 111 7.30 18.90 13.98
C VAL A 111 7.30 19.26 15.45
N ALA A 112 6.28 20.00 15.88
CA ALA A 112 5.94 20.04 17.29
C ALA A 112 5.73 18.57 17.68
N ALA A 113 6.54 18.06 18.61
CA ALA A 113 6.16 16.86 19.33
C ALA A 113 4.76 17.15 19.86
N LYS A 114 3.74 16.59 19.21
CA LYS A 114 2.36 16.75 19.64
C LYS A 114 2.36 16.33 21.10
N PRO A 115 1.80 17.12 22.02
CA PRO A 115 1.48 16.59 23.33
C PRO A 115 0.69 15.30 23.07
N ALA A 116 1.08 14.21 23.74
CA ALA A 116 0.30 12.99 23.70
C ALA A 116 -1.13 13.39 24.01
N ASP A 117 -2.01 13.30 23.01
CA ASP A 117 -3.42 13.52 23.20
C ASP A 117 -3.91 12.30 23.98
N THR A 118 -3.86 12.42 25.30
CA THR A 118 -4.25 11.38 26.26
C THR A 118 -5.76 11.11 26.26
N SER A 119 -6.54 11.80 25.42
CA SER A 119 -7.98 11.59 25.31
C SER A 119 -8.38 10.41 24.41
N PHE A 120 -7.49 9.93 23.53
CA PHE A 120 -7.71 8.71 22.76
C PHE A 120 -6.99 7.53 23.43
N ALA A 121 -7.56 7.02 24.52
CA ALA A 121 -7.09 5.79 25.13
C ALA A 121 -7.45 4.61 24.21
N LEU A 122 -6.47 4.13 23.44
CA LEU A 122 -6.61 2.91 22.65
C LEU A 122 -6.92 1.74 23.58
N GLN A 123 -8.15 1.24 23.51
CA GLN A 123 -8.53 0.03 24.20
C GLN A 123 -8.28 -1.18 23.30
N PRO A 124 -7.68 -2.26 23.83
CA PRO A 124 -7.56 -3.51 23.09
C PRO A 124 -8.92 -4.03 22.66
N LEU A 125 -8.96 -4.76 21.55
CA LEU A 125 -10.18 -5.45 21.12
C LEU A 125 -10.69 -6.38 22.23
N SER A 126 -11.96 -6.22 22.60
CA SER A 126 -12.65 -7.09 23.55
C SER A 126 -13.07 -8.43 22.94
N LYS A 127 -13.16 -8.49 21.60
CA LYS A 127 -13.45 -9.71 20.84
C LYS A 127 -12.21 -10.61 20.69
N PRO A 128 -12.39 -11.93 20.46
CA PRO A 128 -11.28 -12.84 20.17
C PRO A 128 -10.47 -12.36 18.96
N ARG A 129 -9.17 -12.65 18.96
CA ARG A 129 -8.28 -12.35 17.82
C ARG A 129 -8.80 -13.05 16.56
N TYR A 130 -8.76 -12.35 15.44
CA TYR A 130 -9.14 -12.89 14.13
C TYR A 130 -8.32 -14.13 13.74
N ILE A 131 -7.01 -14.09 14.02
CA ILE A 131 -6.12 -15.25 13.96
C ILE A 131 -5.81 -15.68 15.39
N ALA A 132 -6.19 -16.92 15.74
CA ALA A 132 -5.90 -17.49 17.04
C ALA A 132 -4.38 -17.53 17.31
N ALA A 133 -3.99 -17.33 18.58
CA ALA A 133 -2.59 -17.35 18.99
C ALA A 133 -1.88 -18.65 18.55
N GLY A 134 -0.66 -18.52 18.01
CA GLY A 134 0.13 -19.65 17.50
C GLY A 134 -0.31 -20.18 16.13
N LYS A 135 -1.29 -19.56 15.46
CA LYS A 135 -1.59 -19.78 14.05
C LYS A 135 -0.89 -18.74 13.18
N PHE A 136 -0.69 -19.08 11.91
CA PHE A 136 -0.06 -18.20 10.93
C PHE A 136 -0.89 -18.22 9.65
N ASP A 137 -1.34 -17.05 9.19
CA ASP A 137 -2.21 -16.91 8.03
C ASP A 137 -1.40 -16.59 6.76
N ILE A 138 -1.47 -17.49 5.78
CA ILE A 138 -0.82 -17.29 4.49
C ILE A 138 -1.90 -16.87 3.51
N GLN A 139 -1.78 -15.64 3.01
CA GLN A 139 -2.73 -15.05 2.07
C GLN A 139 -2.13 -14.98 0.67
N ALA A 140 -2.82 -15.59 -0.30
CA ALA A 140 -2.39 -15.56 -1.69
C ALA A 140 -2.83 -14.24 -2.35
N HIS A 141 -1.90 -13.28 -2.50
CA HIS A 141 -2.14 -11.96 -3.07
C HIS A 141 -2.68 -12.07 -4.50
N GLN A 142 -3.90 -11.60 -4.71
CA GLN A 142 -4.66 -11.72 -5.96
C GLN A 142 -4.70 -13.18 -6.48
N GLY A 143 -4.77 -14.16 -5.57
CA GLY A 143 -4.71 -15.60 -5.88
C GLY A 143 -3.30 -16.16 -6.15
N GLY A 144 -2.24 -15.41 -5.85
CA GLY A 144 -0.85 -15.79 -6.16
C GLY A 144 -0.42 -15.28 -7.53
N CYS A 145 -0.52 -13.96 -7.71
CA CYS A 145 -0.21 -13.22 -8.94
C CYS A 145 1.18 -13.54 -9.54
N GLY A 146 2.15 -13.95 -8.71
CA GLY A 146 3.47 -14.39 -9.15
C GLY A 146 3.48 -15.74 -9.89
N LEU A 147 2.40 -16.51 -9.81
CA LEU A 147 2.29 -17.88 -10.34
C LEU A 147 1.23 -18.01 -11.45
N TYR A 148 0.11 -17.30 -11.32
CA TYR A 148 -1.03 -17.34 -12.26
C TYR A 148 -1.57 -15.92 -12.51
N PRO A 149 -2.33 -15.69 -13.59
CA PRO A 149 -2.91 -14.37 -13.87
C PRO A 149 -3.70 -13.83 -12.67
N CYS A 150 -3.31 -12.67 -12.20
CA CYS A 150 -3.76 -12.09 -10.93
C CYS A 150 -5.27 -11.83 -10.95
N ASN A 151 -5.95 -12.03 -9.81
CA ASN A 151 -7.37 -11.75 -9.65
C ASN A 151 -8.27 -12.56 -10.61
N THR A 152 -7.85 -13.78 -10.96
CA THR A 152 -8.63 -14.68 -11.84
C THR A 152 -8.98 -15.99 -11.15
N VAL A 153 -10.07 -16.63 -11.57
CA VAL A 153 -10.49 -17.94 -11.06
C VAL A 153 -9.35 -18.98 -11.12
N PRO A 154 -8.57 -19.13 -12.22
CA PRO A 154 -7.42 -20.02 -12.24
C PRO A 154 -6.37 -19.75 -11.15
N ALA A 155 -6.09 -18.49 -10.82
CA ALA A 155 -5.16 -18.15 -9.74
C ALA A 155 -5.71 -18.59 -8.38
N PHE A 156 -6.97 -18.24 -8.07
CA PHE A 156 -7.62 -18.65 -6.82
C PHE A 156 -7.68 -20.18 -6.66
N ILE A 157 -8.05 -20.92 -7.71
CA ILE A 157 -8.04 -22.38 -7.69
C ILE A 157 -6.63 -22.94 -7.48
N ASN A 158 -5.61 -22.32 -8.08
CA ASN A 158 -4.23 -22.72 -7.83
C ASN A 158 -3.80 -22.47 -6.38
N ALA A 159 -4.17 -21.32 -5.81
CA ALA A 159 -3.92 -21.02 -4.41
C ALA A 159 -4.56 -22.08 -3.48
N VAL A 160 -5.83 -22.45 -3.71
CA VAL A 160 -6.48 -23.55 -2.98
C VAL A 160 -5.71 -24.86 -3.13
N LYS A 161 -5.23 -25.21 -4.33
CA LYS A 161 -4.41 -26.42 -4.57
C LYS A 161 -3.09 -26.41 -3.79
N LEU A 162 -2.47 -25.24 -3.60
CA LEU A 162 -1.26 -25.10 -2.78
C LEU A 162 -1.55 -25.28 -1.28
N GLY A 163 -2.81 -25.17 -0.86
CA GLY A 163 -3.21 -25.28 0.54
C GLY A 163 -3.07 -23.97 1.31
N VAL A 164 -3.18 -22.80 0.66
CA VAL A 164 -3.29 -21.54 1.40
C VAL A 164 -4.63 -21.44 2.13
N ALA A 165 -4.60 -20.77 3.28
CA ALA A 165 -5.78 -20.61 4.13
C ALA A 165 -6.70 -19.48 3.66
N THR A 166 -6.12 -18.42 3.08
CA THR A 166 -6.85 -17.21 2.72
C THR A 166 -6.52 -16.78 1.29
N LEU A 167 -7.56 -16.47 0.53
CA LEU A 167 -7.46 -15.89 -0.80
C LEU A 167 -7.61 -14.39 -0.68
N GLU A 168 -6.58 -13.64 -1.07
CA GLU A 168 -6.64 -12.19 -1.11
C GLU A 168 -7.03 -11.74 -2.53
N LEU A 169 -7.91 -10.76 -2.64
CA LEU A 169 -8.44 -10.25 -3.91
C LEU A 169 -8.90 -8.80 -3.80
N ASP A 170 -8.88 -8.13 -4.95
CA ASP A 170 -9.32 -6.74 -5.07
C ASP A 170 -10.67 -6.65 -5.78
N CYS A 171 -11.54 -5.75 -5.30
CA CYS A 171 -12.79 -5.45 -5.99
C CYS A 171 -12.79 -4.03 -6.57
N VAL A 172 -13.55 -3.85 -7.65
CA VAL A 172 -13.97 -2.58 -8.27
C VAL A 172 -15.43 -2.71 -8.73
N ILE A 173 -16.05 -1.61 -9.18
CA ILE A 173 -17.45 -1.58 -9.61
C ILE A 173 -17.54 -1.24 -11.10
N SER A 174 -18.36 -1.99 -11.84
CA SER A 174 -18.71 -1.74 -13.24
C SER A 174 -19.88 -0.76 -13.40
N LYS A 175 -20.12 -0.27 -14.62
CA LYS A 175 -21.22 0.68 -14.94
C LYS A 175 -22.59 0.15 -14.51
N ASP A 176 -22.84 -1.14 -14.70
CA ASP A 176 -24.07 -1.83 -14.34
C ASP A 176 -24.07 -2.35 -12.89
N ARG A 177 -23.23 -1.74 -12.03
CA ARG A 177 -23.13 -1.98 -10.58
C ARG A 177 -22.83 -3.42 -10.19
N LYS A 178 -22.06 -4.13 -11.02
CA LYS A 178 -21.52 -5.45 -10.66
C LYS A 178 -20.17 -5.30 -9.97
N VAL A 179 -19.94 -6.11 -8.94
CA VAL A 179 -18.67 -6.21 -8.24
C VAL A 179 -17.71 -7.07 -9.06
N VAL A 180 -16.70 -6.43 -9.64
CA VAL A 180 -15.69 -7.06 -10.49
C VAL A 180 -14.40 -7.24 -9.71
N VAL A 181 -13.79 -8.42 -9.83
CA VAL A 181 -12.49 -8.70 -9.21
C VAL A 181 -11.37 -8.15 -10.09
N SER A 182 -10.70 -7.09 -9.63
CA SER A 182 -9.67 -6.35 -10.35
C SER A 182 -8.91 -5.43 -9.40
N HIS A 183 -7.59 -5.41 -9.51
CA HIS A 183 -6.76 -4.48 -8.75
C HIS A 183 -6.96 -3.02 -9.18
N ASP A 184 -6.93 -2.77 -10.49
CA ASP A 184 -7.08 -1.43 -11.04
C ASP A 184 -8.54 -1.14 -11.38
N GLN A 185 -8.93 0.12 -11.21
CA GLN A 185 -10.24 0.68 -11.61
C GLN A 185 -10.41 0.80 -13.14
N PHE A 186 -9.38 0.44 -13.91
CA PHE A 186 -9.35 0.51 -15.36
C PHE A 186 -8.64 -0.72 -15.94
N MET A 187 -8.75 -0.94 -17.25
CA MET A 187 -7.95 -1.94 -17.95
C MET A 187 -6.52 -1.43 -18.08
N ASN A 188 -5.59 -2.01 -17.31
CA ASN A 188 -4.19 -1.63 -17.38
C ASN A 188 -3.51 -2.10 -18.68
N PHE A 189 -2.32 -1.57 -18.96
CA PHE A 189 -1.55 -1.91 -20.16
C PHE A 189 -1.20 -3.40 -20.29
N ALA A 190 -1.28 -4.23 -19.24
CA ALA A 190 -1.07 -5.67 -19.34
C ALA A 190 -2.30 -6.43 -19.85
N ILE A 191 -3.47 -5.78 -19.98
CA ILE A 191 -4.70 -6.39 -20.49
C ILE A 191 -4.75 -6.31 -22.02
N ARG A 192 -5.21 -7.38 -22.69
CA ARG A 192 -5.52 -7.37 -24.13
C ARG A 192 -6.98 -7.03 -24.39
N THR A 193 -7.22 -6.24 -25.42
CA THR A 193 -8.58 -5.95 -25.90
C THR A 193 -9.24 -7.19 -26.51
N PRO A 194 -10.58 -7.25 -26.54
CA PRO A 194 -11.30 -8.37 -27.17
C PRO A 194 -10.91 -8.60 -28.64
N GLU A 195 -10.56 -7.53 -29.35
CA GLU A 195 -10.13 -7.58 -30.75
C GLU A 195 -8.66 -8.01 -30.91
N GLY A 196 -7.97 -8.35 -29.81
CA GLY A 196 -6.56 -8.74 -29.79
C GLY A 196 -5.59 -7.60 -30.09
N LYS A 197 -6.08 -6.35 -30.12
CA LYS A 197 -5.26 -5.16 -30.40
C LYS A 197 -4.59 -4.65 -29.14
N ASP A 198 -3.32 -4.35 -29.25
CA ASP A 198 -2.47 -3.84 -28.17
C ASP A 198 -2.52 -2.31 -28.08
N ILE A 199 -3.73 -1.76 -27.91
CA ILE A 199 -3.97 -0.30 -27.88
C ILE A 199 -3.90 0.32 -26.49
N ILE A 200 -3.89 -0.50 -25.44
CA ILE A 200 -3.83 -0.02 -24.06
C ILE A 200 -2.35 0.23 -23.71
N THR A 201 -2.02 1.49 -23.48
CA THR A 201 -0.69 1.96 -23.08
C THR A 201 -0.73 2.50 -21.65
N ARG A 202 0.43 2.73 -21.05
CA ARG A 202 0.52 3.35 -19.72
C ARG A 202 -0.12 4.74 -19.69
N ASP A 203 -0.09 5.46 -20.81
CA ASP A 203 -0.60 6.83 -20.93
C ASP A 203 -2.12 6.87 -21.10
N ASN A 204 -2.73 5.89 -21.78
CA ASN A 204 -4.15 5.90 -22.09
C ASN A 204 -5.01 4.93 -21.25
N GLN A 205 -4.39 4.05 -20.45
CA GLN A 205 -5.09 2.99 -19.70
C GLN A 205 -6.23 3.52 -18.81
N ARG A 206 -6.09 4.72 -18.24
CA ARG A 206 -7.15 5.33 -17.41
C ARG A 206 -8.43 5.63 -18.19
N GLY A 207 -8.35 5.77 -19.51
CA GLY A 207 -9.51 5.90 -20.40
C GLY A 207 -10.34 4.63 -20.52
N PHE A 208 -9.75 3.46 -20.22
CA PHE A 208 -10.44 2.16 -20.18
C PHE A 208 -11.02 1.89 -18.79
N ASN A 209 -11.76 2.87 -18.28
CA ASN A 209 -12.34 2.87 -16.94
C ASN A 209 -13.44 1.82 -16.79
N ILE A 210 -13.27 0.89 -15.85
CA ILE A 210 -14.23 -0.21 -15.61
C ILE A 210 -15.59 0.34 -15.17
N TYR A 211 -15.62 1.46 -14.44
CA TYR A 211 -16.86 2.07 -13.94
C TYR A 211 -17.72 2.71 -15.04
N THR A 212 -17.19 2.87 -16.27
CA THR A 212 -17.95 3.32 -17.44
C THR A 212 -18.30 2.18 -18.41
N MET A 213 -17.90 0.93 -18.08
CA MET A 213 -18.11 -0.26 -18.90
C MET A 213 -19.14 -1.19 -18.25
N SER A 214 -20.05 -1.79 -19.02
CA SER A 214 -20.88 -2.89 -18.52
C SER A 214 -20.01 -4.12 -18.24
N TYR A 215 -20.42 -4.98 -17.30
CA TYR A 215 -19.67 -6.20 -17.03
C TYR A 215 -19.52 -7.10 -18.26
N ASP A 216 -20.56 -7.20 -19.10
CA ASP A 216 -20.49 -7.95 -20.37
C ASP A 216 -19.38 -7.42 -21.30
N SER A 217 -19.06 -6.12 -21.22
CA SER A 217 -17.92 -5.55 -21.96
C SER A 217 -16.60 -5.87 -21.26
N VAL A 218 -16.54 -5.72 -19.94
CA VAL A 218 -15.35 -5.99 -19.10
C VAL A 218 -14.88 -7.44 -19.27
N ARG A 219 -15.79 -8.40 -19.24
CA ARG A 219 -15.50 -9.84 -19.28
C ARG A 219 -14.82 -10.30 -20.57
N ARG A 220 -14.95 -9.54 -21.66
CA ARG A 220 -14.35 -9.89 -22.97
C ARG A 220 -12.85 -9.60 -23.05
N TYR A 221 -12.30 -8.83 -22.12
CA TYR A 221 -10.88 -8.51 -22.10
C TYR A 221 -10.07 -9.70 -21.58
N ASP A 222 -8.94 -9.97 -22.24
CA ASP A 222 -8.00 -11.01 -21.81
C ASP A 222 -6.98 -10.43 -20.84
N ALA A 223 -7.08 -10.88 -19.60
CA ALA A 223 -6.29 -10.45 -18.45
C ALA A 223 -5.13 -11.38 -18.11
N GLY A 224 -4.80 -12.39 -18.93
CA GLY A 224 -3.81 -13.40 -18.56
C GLY A 224 -2.84 -13.87 -19.64
N SER A 225 -3.10 -13.60 -20.93
CA SER A 225 -2.17 -14.06 -21.98
C SER A 225 -0.96 -13.15 -22.18
N ARG A 226 -1.03 -11.89 -21.72
CA ARG A 226 0.08 -10.94 -21.83
C ARG A 226 1.14 -11.23 -20.75
N PRO A 227 2.44 -11.24 -21.09
CA PRO A 227 3.49 -11.39 -20.09
C PRO A 227 3.44 -10.22 -19.10
N ASN A 228 3.41 -10.51 -17.80
CA ASN A 228 3.67 -9.50 -16.79
C ASN A 228 5.19 -9.44 -16.51
N PRO A 229 5.89 -8.34 -16.85
CA PRO A 229 7.34 -8.22 -16.62
C PRO A 229 7.72 -8.27 -15.12
N GLU A 230 6.80 -7.95 -14.22
CA GLU A 230 7.02 -8.04 -12.77
C GLU A 230 7.01 -9.49 -12.25
N PHE A 231 6.35 -10.40 -12.99
CA PHE A 231 6.17 -11.80 -12.59
C PHE A 231 6.62 -12.75 -13.69
N ALA A 232 7.94 -12.90 -13.83
CA ALA A 232 8.54 -13.79 -14.82
C ALA A 232 8.10 -15.27 -14.72
N GLN A 233 7.66 -15.72 -13.54
CA GLN A 233 7.20 -17.10 -13.29
C GLN A 233 5.69 -17.28 -13.52
N GLN A 234 4.95 -16.20 -13.79
CA GLN A 234 3.52 -16.25 -13.98
C GLN A 234 3.19 -17.06 -15.24
N LYS A 235 2.28 -18.02 -15.11
CA LYS A 235 1.76 -18.77 -16.25
C LYS A 235 0.92 -17.85 -17.14
N LYS A 236 1.18 -17.92 -18.45
CA LYS A 236 0.38 -17.24 -19.47
C LYS A 236 -0.79 -18.13 -19.84
N MET A 237 -2.00 -17.59 -19.74
CA MET A 237 -3.22 -18.27 -20.17
C MET A 237 -4.33 -17.25 -20.36
N ALA A 238 -5.23 -17.52 -21.30
CA ALA A 238 -6.44 -16.73 -21.44
C ALA A 238 -7.23 -16.78 -20.13
N ALA A 239 -7.50 -15.60 -19.58
CA ALA A 239 -8.31 -15.40 -18.39
C ALA A 239 -8.99 -14.04 -18.49
N TYR A 240 -10.04 -13.80 -17.70
CA TYR A 240 -10.77 -12.54 -17.66
C TYR A 240 -10.91 -12.08 -16.20
N LYS A 241 -11.34 -10.82 -16.02
CA LYS A 241 -11.72 -10.26 -14.71
C LYS A 241 -13.08 -10.82 -14.28
N PRO A 242 -13.16 -11.73 -13.29
CA PRO A 242 -14.41 -12.38 -12.92
C PRO A 242 -15.28 -11.46 -12.07
N LEU A 243 -16.57 -11.80 -11.89
CA LEU A 243 -17.38 -11.23 -10.81
C LEU A 243 -16.93 -11.80 -9.46
N LEU A 244 -17.16 -11.05 -8.39
CA LEU A 244 -16.93 -11.56 -7.03
C LEU A 244 -17.76 -12.82 -6.74
N SER A 245 -19.04 -12.82 -7.13
CA SER A 245 -19.92 -13.99 -7.01
C SER A 245 -19.42 -15.20 -7.79
N GLU A 246 -18.81 -14.98 -8.94
CA GLU A 246 -18.22 -16.05 -9.75
C GLU A 246 -16.97 -16.64 -9.09
N VAL A 247 -16.14 -15.81 -8.45
CA VAL A 247 -15.00 -16.28 -7.66
C VAL A 247 -15.48 -17.15 -6.50
N PHE A 248 -16.49 -16.69 -5.77
CA PHE A 248 -17.10 -17.48 -4.68
C PHE A 248 -17.62 -18.82 -5.19
N ASP A 249 -18.48 -18.81 -6.22
CA ASP A 249 -19.04 -20.06 -6.78
C ASP A 249 -17.94 -21.01 -7.26
N SER A 250 -16.94 -20.50 -7.96
CA SER A 250 -15.87 -21.33 -8.53
C SER A 250 -15.01 -21.97 -7.43
N VAL A 251 -14.62 -21.19 -6.42
CA VAL A 251 -13.76 -21.66 -5.32
C VAL A 251 -14.52 -22.63 -4.43
N GLU A 252 -15.73 -22.27 -4.00
CA GLU A 252 -16.53 -23.10 -3.09
C GLU A 252 -16.93 -24.42 -3.73
N ASN A 253 -17.35 -24.41 -5.01
CA ASN A 253 -17.62 -25.64 -5.76
C ASN A 253 -16.37 -26.53 -5.87
N TYR A 254 -15.20 -25.93 -6.11
CA TYR A 254 -13.95 -26.69 -6.18
C TYR A 254 -13.56 -27.30 -4.83
N VAL A 255 -13.63 -26.51 -3.74
CA VAL A 255 -13.35 -26.97 -2.37
C VAL A 255 -14.28 -28.12 -1.99
N ALA A 256 -15.59 -27.99 -2.24
CA ALA A 256 -16.58 -29.03 -1.97
C ALA A 256 -16.32 -30.30 -2.81
N ALA A 257 -16.12 -30.15 -4.11
CA ALA A 257 -15.87 -31.28 -5.01
C ALA A 257 -14.58 -32.04 -4.66
N LYS A 258 -13.57 -31.35 -4.13
CA LYS A 258 -12.31 -31.94 -3.68
C LYS A 258 -12.28 -32.31 -2.20
N LYS A 259 -13.37 -32.08 -1.45
CA LYS A 259 -13.49 -32.32 -0.01
C LYS A 259 -12.35 -31.67 0.79
N LEU A 260 -11.99 -30.45 0.39
CA LEU A 260 -10.95 -29.67 1.05
C LEU A 260 -11.55 -28.86 2.20
N SER A 261 -10.69 -28.40 3.11
CA SER A 261 -11.10 -27.44 4.13
C SER A 261 -11.57 -26.13 3.48
N PRO A 262 -12.60 -25.47 4.04
CA PRO A 262 -13.00 -24.13 3.60
C PRO A 262 -11.84 -23.13 3.67
N VAL A 263 -11.76 -22.26 2.68
CA VAL A 263 -10.83 -21.12 2.67
C VAL A 263 -11.51 -19.86 3.18
N LYS A 264 -10.70 -18.89 3.59
CA LYS A 264 -11.15 -17.52 3.89
C LYS A 264 -10.90 -16.61 2.69
N TYR A 265 -11.55 -15.45 2.68
CA TYR A 265 -11.38 -14.41 1.68
C TYR A 265 -10.97 -13.10 2.35
N ASN A 266 -9.92 -12.45 1.85
CA ASN A 266 -9.54 -11.09 2.23
C ASN A 266 -9.81 -10.16 1.03
N ILE A 267 -10.84 -9.32 1.12
CA ILE A 267 -11.41 -8.59 -0.02
C ILE A 267 -11.07 -7.10 0.12
N GLU A 268 -10.30 -6.56 -0.83
CA GLU A 268 -9.98 -5.14 -0.87
C GLU A 268 -11.08 -4.30 -1.56
N ILE A 269 -11.48 -3.21 -0.90
CA ILE A 269 -12.30 -2.14 -1.48
C ILE A 269 -11.38 -1.07 -2.09
N LYS A 270 -11.25 -1.05 -3.42
CA LYS A 270 -10.42 -0.07 -4.18
C LYS A 270 -11.16 1.27 -4.39
N SER A 271 -11.47 1.97 -3.29
CA SER A 271 -12.16 3.27 -3.31
C SER A 271 -11.24 4.47 -3.04
N LEU A 272 -9.92 4.31 -3.18
CA LEU A 272 -8.99 5.41 -2.92
C LEU A 272 -8.95 6.39 -4.10
N ALA A 273 -9.51 7.58 -3.88
CA ALA A 273 -9.59 8.71 -4.83
C ALA A 273 -10.36 8.43 -6.14
N GLY A 274 -11.14 9.42 -6.60
CA GLY A 274 -11.91 9.30 -7.84
C GLY A 274 -13.36 8.85 -7.64
N ASP A 275 -13.96 9.18 -6.49
CA ASP A 275 -15.39 8.99 -6.23
C ASP A 275 -16.23 9.52 -7.38
N ASN A 276 -17.24 8.76 -7.78
CA ASN A 276 -18.13 8.98 -8.93
C ASN A 276 -17.44 9.08 -10.31
N VAL A 277 -16.13 8.92 -10.39
CA VAL A 277 -15.38 8.89 -11.65
C VAL A 277 -14.92 7.47 -11.96
N PHE A 278 -14.26 6.81 -11.02
CA PHE A 278 -13.68 5.47 -11.19
C PHE A 278 -14.40 4.38 -10.38
N HIS A 279 -15.28 4.79 -9.47
CA HIS A 279 -16.09 3.94 -8.61
C HIS A 279 -17.22 4.78 -8.01
N PRO A 280 -18.28 4.18 -7.45
CA PRO A 280 -19.26 4.95 -6.67
C PRO A 280 -18.64 5.42 -5.34
N GLU A 281 -19.39 6.22 -4.59
CA GLU A 281 -19.06 6.56 -3.20
C GLU A 281 -18.75 5.29 -2.36
N PRO A 282 -17.82 5.36 -1.39
CA PRO A 282 -17.40 4.22 -0.58
C PRO A 282 -18.56 3.45 0.08
N GLU A 283 -19.62 4.13 0.54
CA GLU A 283 -20.79 3.48 1.13
C GLU A 283 -21.54 2.60 0.14
N VAL A 284 -21.74 3.08 -1.09
CA VAL A 284 -22.42 2.32 -2.15
C VAL A 284 -21.55 1.16 -2.61
N PHE A 285 -20.24 1.36 -2.72
CA PHE A 285 -19.30 0.31 -3.06
C PHE A 285 -19.37 -0.82 -2.02
N THR A 286 -19.14 -0.49 -0.76
CA THR A 286 -19.12 -1.47 0.35
C THR A 286 -20.43 -2.23 0.44
N ASP A 287 -21.59 -1.57 0.31
CA ASP A 287 -22.90 -2.24 0.29
C ASP A 287 -23.04 -3.26 -0.84
N LEU A 288 -22.53 -2.97 -2.05
CA LEU A 288 -22.55 -3.92 -3.17
C LEU A 288 -21.70 -5.16 -2.88
N VAL A 289 -20.52 -4.98 -2.26
CA VAL A 289 -19.64 -6.09 -1.88
C VAL A 289 -20.25 -6.94 -0.77
N VAL A 290 -20.76 -6.30 0.29
CA VAL A 290 -21.42 -7.00 1.41
C VAL A 290 -22.63 -7.79 0.93
N LYS A 291 -23.42 -7.24 0.01
CA LYS A 291 -24.55 -7.97 -0.58
C LYS A 291 -24.12 -9.26 -1.27
N GLU A 292 -23.02 -9.27 -2.02
CA GLU A 292 -22.50 -10.50 -2.64
C GLU A 292 -22.02 -11.51 -1.59
N ILE A 293 -21.40 -11.04 -0.50
CA ILE A 293 -20.96 -11.89 0.62
C ILE A 293 -22.15 -12.55 1.32
N GLU A 294 -23.19 -11.76 1.64
CA GLU A 294 -24.41 -12.24 2.30
C GLU A 294 -25.19 -13.23 1.43
N ASN A 295 -25.33 -12.92 0.12
CA ASN A 295 -25.99 -13.81 -0.84
C ASN A 295 -25.31 -15.18 -0.97
N LYS A 296 -24.01 -15.25 -0.68
CA LYS A 296 -23.24 -16.51 -0.68
C LYS A 296 -23.07 -17.12 0.70
N HIS A 297 -23.63 -16.50 1.75
CA HIS A 297 -23.51 -16.94 3.14
C HIS A 297 -22.04 -17.09 3.60
N LEU A 298 -21.20 -16.12 3.24
CA LEU A 298 -19.75 -16.16 3.49
C LEU A 298 -19.27 -15.23 4.60
N SER A 299 -20.16 -14.52 5.29
CA SER A 299 -19.79 -13.47 6.26
C SER A 299 -18.76 -13.90 7.30
N ASP A 300 -18.87 -15.12 7.84
CA ASP A 300 -17.95 -15.66 8.87
C ASP A 300 -16.54 -16.00 8.33
N ARG A 301 -16.34 -15.96 7.02
CA ARG A 301 -15.08 -16.31 6.35
C ARG A 301 -14.47 -15.16 5.56
N VAL A 302 -15.02 -13.96 5.69
CA VAL A 302 -14.56 -12.77 4.98
C VAL A 302 -13.90 -11.78 5.93
N LEU A 303 -12.72 -11.32 5.54
CA LEU A 303 -12.05 -10.11 6.01
C LEU A 303 -12.20 -9.06 4.92
N ILE A 304 -12.69 -7.86 5.25
CA ILE A 304 -12.70 -6.74 4.30
C ILE A 304 -11.52 -5.84 4.61
N GLN A 305 -10.72 -5.51 3.59
CA GLN A 305 -9.57 -4.63 3.72
C GLN A 305 -9.71 -3.36 2.86
N SER A 306 -9.09 -2.26 3.29
CA SER A 306 -9.02 -1.03 2.49
C SER A 306 -7.95 -0.07 3.00
N PHE A 307 -7.39 0.74 2.10
CA PHE A 307 -6.65 1.96 2.45
C PHE A 307 -7.58 3.14 2.77
N ASP A 308 -8.81 3.12 2.23
CA ASP A 308 -9.79 4.18 2.42
C ASP A 308 -10.48 4.03 3.78
N VAL A 309 -10.08 4.87 4.73
CA VAL A 309 -10.64 4.87 6.09
C VAL A 309 -12.15 5.13 6.09
N ARG A 310 -12.69 5.82 5.07
CA ARG A 310 -14.14 6.09 4.96
C ARG A 310 -14.92 4.79 4.79
N ALA A 311 -14.43 3.88 3.93
CA ALA A 311 -15.02 2.57 3.71
C ALA A 311 -15.00 1.73 5.00
N LEU A 312 -13.87 1.67 5.68
CA LEU A 312 -13.73 0.90 6.93
C LEU A 312 -14.60 1.46 8.06
N GLN A 313 -14.66 2.78 8.21
CA GLN A 313 -15.52 3.44 9.20
C GLN A 313 -17.01 3.18 8.94
N TYR A 314 -17.42 3.19 7.67
CA TYR A 314 -18.79 2.86 7.29
C TYR A 314 -19.13 1.40 7.61
N LEU A 315 -18.27 0.46 7.20
CA LEU A 315 -18.42 -0.96 7.50
C LEU A 315 -18.48 -1.22 9.00
N HIS A 316 -17.59 -0.60 9.78
CA HIS A 316 -17.56 -0.76 11.24
C HIS A 316 -18.88 -0.35 11.91
N ARG A 317 -19.52 0.72 11.42
CA ARG A 317 -20.81 1.18 11.96
C ARG A 317 -21.99 0.34 11.49
N LYS A 318 -22.02 -0.04 10.21
CA LYS A 318 -23.19 -0.68 9.58
C LYS A 318 -23.17 -2.21 9.65
N TYR A 319 -21.99 -2.82 9.60
CA TYR A 319 -21.78 -4.26 9.55
C TYR A 319 -20.73 -4.70 10.60
N PRO A 320 -21.01 -4.50 11.90
CA PRO A 320 -20.02 -4.69 12.98
C PRO A 320 -19.52 -6.13 13.15
N GLU A 321 -20.25 -7.11 12.60
CA GLU A 321 -19.88 -8.53 12.62
C GLU A 321 -18.78 -8.89 11.61
N LEU A 322 -18.57 -8.07 10.57
CA LEU A 322 -17.53 -8.33 9.58
C LEU A 322 -16.16 -7.99 10.15
N ALA A 323 -15.20 -8.90 9.94
CA ALA A 323 -13.81 -8.63 10.28
C ALA A 323 -13.23 -7.57 9.33
N LEU A 324 -12.51 -6.58 9.89
CA LEU A 324 -11.93 -5.48 9.11
C LEU A 324 -10.41 -5.43 9.21
N SER A 325 -9.76 -5.23 8.06
CA SER A 325 -8.33 -5.05 7.92
C SER A 325 -7.99 -3.65 7.44
N TYR A 326 -7.07 -2.98 8.12
CA TYR A 326 -6.63 -1.65 7.73
C TYR A 326 -5.31 -1.70 6.98
N LEU A 327 -5.34 -1.35 5.69
CA LEU A 327 -4.15 -1.28 4.84
C LEU A 327 -3.38 0.02 5.08
N VAL A 328 -2.06 -0.09 5.30
CA VAL A 328 -1.20 1.05 5.66
C VAL A 328 0.03 1.12 4.75
N GLY A 329 0.10 2.15 3.92
CA GLY A 329 1.24 2.47 3.05
C GLY A 329 1.93 3.78 3.40
N ASN A 330 1.86 4.22 4.66
CA ASN A 330 2.41 5.51 5.12
C ASN A 330 3.25 5.33 6.39
N ALA A 331 4.13 6.27 6.68
CA ALA A 331 5.08 6.22 7.78
C ALA A 331 4.53 6.72 9.14
N ALA A 332 3.22 6.97 9.27
CA ALA A 332 2.64 7.38 10.54
C ALA A 332 2.69 6.25 11.58
N SER A 333 2.67 6.62 12.86
CA SER A 333 2.65 5.65 13.97
C SER A 333 1.39 4.77 13.92
N VAL A 334 1.43 3.63 14.63
CA VAL A 334 0.26 2.76 14.80
C VAL A 334 -0.89 3.54 15.45
N GLU A 335 -0.59 4.35 16.46
CA GLU A 335 -1.55 5.20 17.17
C GLU A 335 -2.21 6.21 16.24
N ASP A 336 -1.44 6.94 15.45
CA ASP A 336 -1.98 7.96 14.54
C ASP A 336 -2.84 7.32 13.47
N ASN A 337 -2.41 6.15 12.96
CA ASN A 337 -3.18 5.38 12.01
C ASN A 337 -4.52 4.91 12.60
N ILE A 338 -4.51 4.35 13.82
CA ILE A 338 -5.74 3.90 14.48
C ILE A 338 -6.63 5.07 14.90
N LYS A 339 -6.05 6.19 15.33
CA LYS A 339 -6.80 7.42 15.62
C LYS A 339 -7.50 7.96 14.38
N ARG A 340 -6.83 7.95 13.23
CA ARG A 340 -7.43 8.32 11.94
C ARG A 340 -8.55 7.35 11.55
N LEU A 341 -8.36 6.04 11.79
CA LEU A 341 -9.38 5.03 11.54
C LEU A 341 -10.58 5.19 12.48
N GLY A 342 -10.36 5.56 13.74
CA GLY A 342 -11.39 5.78 14.77
C GLY A 342 -11.76 4.53 15.58
N PHE A 343 -11.16 3.37 15.28
CA PHE A 343 -11.35 2.11 16.02
C PHE A 343 -10.16 1.18 15.79
N VAL A 344 -9.92 0.21 16.68
CA VAL A 344 -8.88 -0.82 16.48
C VAL A 344 -9.40 -1.88 15.48
N PRO A 345 -8.71 -2.12 14.34
CA PRO A 345 -9.15 -3.11 13.36
C PRO A 345 -8.81 -4.54 13.81
N ASP A 346 -9.52 -5.53 13.27
CA ASP A 346 -9.20 -6.96 13.48
C ASP A 346 -7.78 -7.29 12.99
N VAL A 347 -7.41 -6.70 11.85
CA VAL A 347 -6.10 -6.83 11.23
C VAL A 347 -5.54 -5.45 10.92
N TYR A 348 -4.29 -5.21 11.32
CA TYR A 348 -3.48 -4.10 10.85
C TYR A 348 -2.52 -4.62 9.77
N SER A 349 -2.57 -4.05 8.58
CA SER A 349 -1.94 -4.61 7.39
C SER A 349 -1.03 -3.59 6.68
N PRO A 350 0.22 -3.40 7.17
CA PRO A 350 1.13 -2.42 6.61
C PRO A 350 1.97 -2.97 5.44
N GLU A 351 2.55 -2.08 4.62
CA GLU A 351 3.65 -2.45 3.74
C GLU A 351 4.78 -3.08 4.58
N PHE A 352 5.29 -4.23 4.16
CA PHE A 352 6.23 -5.04 4.94
C PHE A 352 7.54 -4.31 5.30
N LYS A 353 7.93 -3.29 4.52
CA LYS A 353 9.10 -2.46 4.81
C LYS A 353 8.91 -1.56 6.04
N LEU A 354 7.67 -1.25 6.39
CA LEU A 354 7.31 -0.44 7.56
C LEU A 354 7.27 -1.28 8.85
N VAL A 355 7.33 -2.61 8.76
CA VAL A 355 7.20 -3.49 9.93
C VAL A 355 8.49 -3.53 10.74
N THR A 356 8.36 -3.14 12.01
CA THR A 356 9.41 -3.19 13.04
C THR A 356 8.97 -4.07 14.22
N ALA A 357 9.90 -4.41 15.12
CA ALA A 357 9.57 -5.09 16.38
C ALA A 357 8.61 -4.26 17.25
N GLU A 358 8.73 -2.93 17.21
CA GLU A 358 7.79 -2.03 17.90
C GLU A 358 6.37 -2.15 17.31
N THR A 359 6.25 -2.21 15.98
CA THR A 359 4.96 -2.41 15.31
C THR A 359 4.28 -3.70 15.81
N VAL A 360 5.03 -4.80 15.89
CA VAL A 360 4.52 -6.09 16.39
C VAL A 360 4.04 -5.97 17.84
N GLN A 361 4.86 -5.40 18.72
CA GLN A 361 4.51 -5.21 20.14
C GLN A 361 3.25 -4.36 20.29
N ARG A 362 3.12 -3.29 19.50
CA ARG A 362 1.99 -2.38 19.60
C ARG A 362 0.69 -3.00 19.12
N ILE A 363 0.71 -3.71 17.99
CA ILE A 363 -0.47 -4.41 17.48
C ILE A 363 -0.89 -5.56 18.41
N ALA A 364 0.08 -6.30 18.97
CA ALA A 364 -0.20 -7.33 19.97
C ALA A 364 -0.86 -6.77 21.24
N ALA A 365 -0.39 -5.61 21.74
CA ALA A 365 -0.97 -4.93 22.90
C ALA A 365 -2.43 -4.51 22.68
N LEU A 366 -2.85 -4.33 21.43
CA LEU A 366 -4.21 -3.98 21.04
C LEU A 366 -5.11 -5.20 20.79
N ASN A 367 -4.58 -6.42 21.00
CA ASN A 367 -5.27 -7.67 20.68
C ASN A 367 -5.71 -7.77 19.20
N SER A 368 -5.04 -7.03 18.31
CA SER A 368 -5.24 -7.06 16.86
C SER A 368 -4.23 -8.01 16.20
N CYS A 369 -4.40 -8.34 14.92
CA CYS A 369 -3.48 -9.17 14.14
C CYS A 369 -2.63 -8.34 13.20
N LEU A 370 -1.36 -8.70 13.01
CA LEU A 370 -0.44 -8.04 12.09
C LEU A 370 -0.19 -8.92 10.86
N ILE A 371 -0.68 -8.47 9.69
CA ILE A 371 -0.51 -9.20 8.41
C ILE A 371 0.04 -8.25 7.34
N PRO A 372 1.36 -8.14 7.16
CA PRO A 372 1.94 -7.26 6.16
C PRO A 372 1.82 -7.76 4.71
N TRP A 373 1.90 -6.81 3.78
CA TRP A 373 1.90 -7.03 2.33
C TRP A 373 3.03 -6.23 1.64
N THR A 374 3.46 -6.53 0.42
CA THR A 374 3.41 -7.84 -0.22
C THR A 374 4.81 -8.45 -0.12
N VAL A 375 4.94 -9.60 0.57
CA VAL A 375 6.25 -10.18 0.91
C VAL A 375 6.59 -11.34 -0.03
N ASP A 376 7.52 -11.11 -0.96
CA ASP A 376 7.79 -12.04 -2.07
C ASP A 376 9.18 -12.70 -2.05
N GLY A 377 10.17 -11.97 -1.54
CA GLY A 377 11.56 -12.44 -1.47
C GLY A 377 11.79 -13.36 -0.29
N ASP A 378 12.55 -14.44 -0.48
CA ASP A 378 12.82 -15.42 0.59
C ASP A 378 13.44 -14.78 1.85
N GLY A 379 14.36 -13.82 1.67
CA GLY A 379 14.96 -13.07 2.77
C GLY A 379 13.96 -12.21 3.53
N ASP A 380 13.08 -11.52 2.82
CA ASP A 380 12.02 -10.71 3.44
C ASP A 380 10.97 -11.58 4.15
N ILE A 381 10.60 -12.72 3.56
CA ILE A 381 9.71 -13.70 4.19
C ILE A 381 10.32 -14.15 5.53
N GLN A 382 11.59 -14.54 5.54
CA GLN A 382 12.28 -14.96 6.77
C GLN A 382 12.35 -13.82 7.80
N ARG A 383 12.73 -12.62 7.38
CA ARG A 383 12.80 -11.43 8.25
C ARG A 383 11.45 -11.15 8.90
N ILE A 384 10.40 -11.05 8.10
CA ILE A 384 9.05 -10.71 8.55
C ILE A 384 8.47 -11.79 9.46
N MET A 385 8.63 -13.07 9.10
CA MET A 385 8.23 -14.17 9.99
C MET A 385 9.00 -14.14 11.32
N GLY A 386 10.30 -13.83 11.29
CA GLY A 386 11.14 -13.73 12.48
C GLY A 386 10.75 -12.60 13.43
N LEU A 387 10.07 -11.56 12.94
CA LEU A 387 9.52 -10.48 13.79
C LEU A 387 8.27 -10.92 14.57
N GLY A 388 7.65 -12.06 14.22
CA GLY A 388 6.47 -12.57 14.93
C GLY A 388 5.14 -12.01 14.44
N VAL A 389 5.01 -11.72 13.14
CA VAL A 389 3.72 -11.36 12.52
C VAL A 389 2.73 -12.52 12.51
N ASP A 390 1.43 -12.24 12.43
CA ASP A 390 0.36 -13.26 12.44
C ASP A 390 0.10 -13.87 11.05
N GLY A 391 0.61 -13.26 9.98
CA GLY A 391 0.45 -13.76 8.63
C GLY A 391 1.25 -12.96 7.60
N ILE A 392 1.19 -13.37 6.34
CA ILE A 392 1.82 -12.69 5.21
C ILE A 392 0.87 -12.72 3.99
N ILE A 393 0.74 -11.58 3.32
CA ILE A 393 0.19 -11.48 1.96
C ILE A 393 1.36 -11.55 0.97
N SER A 394 1.29 -12.46 -0.01
CA SER A 394 2.39 -12.71 -0.96
C SER A 394 1.89 -13.05 -2.36
N ASN A 395 2.60 -12.55 -3.39
CA ASN A 395 2.42 -12.98 -4.78
C ASN A 395 2.90 -14.43 -4.98
N TYR A 396 3.78 -14.91 -4.12
CA TYR A 396 4.38 -16.26 -4.17
C TYR A 396 4.03 -17.05 -2.90
N PRO A 397 2.75 -17.40 -2.68
CA PRO A 397 2.31 -18.11 -1.49
C PRO A 397 3.03 -19.46 -1.29
N ASN A 398 3.51 -20.09 -2.38
CA ASN A 398 4.33 -21.30 -2.33
C ASN A 398 5.66 -21.10 -1.60
N ARG A 399 6.27 -19.92 -1.68
CA ARG A 399 7.52 -19.59 -0.95
C ARG A 399 7.25 -19.44 0.53
N VAL A 400 6.16 -18.75 0.90
CA VAL A 400 5.73 -18.59 2.29
C VAL A 400 5.39 -19.95 2.91
N LEU A 401 4.63 -20.80 2.21
CA LEU A 401 4.34 -22.18 2.63
C LEU A 401 5.63 -22.97 2.91
N SER A 402 6.59 -22.89 1.98
CA SER A 402 7.89 -23.56 2.12
C SER A 402 8.67 -23.03 3.33
N ALA A 403 8.65 -21.72 3.59
CA ALA A 403 9.29 -21.12 4.75
C ALA A 403 8.66 -21.60 6.06
N VAL A 404 7.33 -21.60 6.17
CA VAL A 404 6.60 -22.10 7.34
C VAL A 404 6.89 -23.58 7.61
N GLN A 405 6.95 -24.41 6.57
CA GLN A 405 7.31 -25.83 6.71
C GLN A 405 8.75 -26.03 7.21
N ARG A 406 9.72 -25.24 6.71
CA ARG A 406 11.11 -25.29 7.17
C ARG A 406 11.23 -24.91 8.66
N SER A 407 10.56 -23.83 9.08
CA SER A 407 10.58 -23.40 10.49
C SER A 407 10.03 -24.45 11.45
N LYS A 408 9.03 -25.26 11.02
CA LYS A 408 8.48 -26.36 11.83
C LYS A 408 9.41 -27.58 11.92
N THR A 409 10.28 -27.79 10.95
CA THR A 409 11.12 -29.00 10.86
C THR A 409 12.55 -28.79 11.38
N GLY A 410 12.90 -27.58 11.83
CA GLY A 410 14.22 -27.28 12.40
C GLY A 410 15.38 -27.30 11.41
N LYS A 411 15.11 -27.47 10.10
CA LYS A 411 16.15 -27.45 9.05
C LYS A 411 16.38 -26.02 8.57
N VAL A 412 17.34 -25.34 9.20
CA VAL A 412 17.97 -24.14 8.64
C VAL A 412 19.04 -24.62 7.64
N LYS A 413 19.01 -24.11 6.41
CA LYS A 413 20.07 -24.35 5.42
C LYS A 413 21.19 -23.34 5.61
#